data_AF-A0A956KR69-F1
#
_entry.id   AF-A0A956KR69-F1
#
_cell.length_a   1.000
_cell.length_b   1.000
_cell.length_c   1.000
_cell.angle_alpha   90.00
_cell.angle_beta   90.00
_cell.angle_gamma   90.00
#
_symmetry.space_group_name_H-M   'P 1'
#
loop_
_entity.id
_entity.type
_entity.pdbx_description
1 polymer ?
#
loop_
_entity_poly.entity_id
_entity_poly.type
_entity_poly.pdbx_seq_one_letter_code
_entity_poly.pdbx_strand_id
1 'polypeptide(L)'
;DNSGSMGDEQANLAANFQAMVAVLEEKDVDANYRIGVTTSDNGNLWCTDTTPEAGRLQASSCRDRLDSFVFDSGMELVDVSPQACLDICEHDGATLVIQPTTTDYDSNPTPRPWLERIEGKSNLPAGISTAAAFACLAPQGIDGCGFESQLESMYLALLRSGGDNEDSYGFLRRSAILAIIIVSDEVDCSANPAWSEIFDPNGDKVFWSDPNTIGPSSALCWNAGVVCDGDPSAYDCHAADYDVSGQLTDDSDDAVLHPLALHRSGRGPRGRQAELRRQPGGHRRADRRRRRGRLSQLLGRGRSGLPRRLRHRPGLRRRQR
;
A
#
# COMPACT_ATOMS: atom_id res chain seq x y z
N ASP A 1 -1.12 2.29 -12.08
CA ASP A 1 0.28 2.50 -11.74
C ASP A 1 0.49 3.98 -11.49
N ASN A 2 1.45 4.35 -10.65
CA ASN A 2 1.78 5.73 -10.27
C ASN A 2 3.30 5.98 -10.22
N SER A 3 4.08 5.18 -10.95
CA SER A 3 5.49 5.43 -11.23
C SER A 3 5.70 6.72 -12.05
N GLY A 4 6.95 7.19 -12.14
CA GLY A 4 7.34 8.46 -12.76
C GLY A 4 6.95 8.64 -14.25
N SER A 5 6.75 7.55 -14.99
CA SER A 5 6.39 7.55 -16.42
C SER A 5 4.89 7.68 -16.68
N MET A 6 4.05 7.22 -15.76
CA MET A 6 2.64 6.89 -15.97
C MET A 6 1.66 8.08 -16.13
N GLY A 7 2.15 9.29 -16.40
CA GLY A 7 1.33 10.50 -16.48
C GLY A 7 0.33 10.48 -17.63
N ASP A 8 0.79 10.13 -18.84
CA ASP A 8 -0.02 10.18 -20.06
C ASP A 8 -1.02 9.01 -20.13
N GLU A 9 -0.65 7.82 -19.66
CA GLU A 9 -1.52 6.64 -19.57
C GLU A 9 -2.69 6.87 -18.60
N GLN A 10 -2.42 7.49 -17.44
CA GLN A 10 -3.45 7.85 -16.47
C GLN A 10 -4.40 8.93 -17.01
N ALA A 11 -3.87 9.96 -17.67
CA ALA A 11 -4.66 10.98 -18.35
C ALA A 11 -5.57 10.37 -19.43
N ASN A 12 -5.01 9.49 -20.26
CA ASN A 12 -5.72 8.79 -21.34
C ASN A 12 -6.84 7.87 -20.81
N LEU A 13 -6.58 7.11 -19.74
CA LEU A 13 -7.59 6.29 -19.06
C LEU A 13 -8.75 7.15 -18.55
N ALA A 14 -8.44 8.23 -17.83
CA ALA A 14 -9.43 9.12 -17.24
C ALA A 14 -10.29 9.82 -18.30
N ALA A 15 -9.68 10.34 -19.36
CA ALA A 15 -10.37 11.02 -20.46
C ALA A 15 -11.34 10.11 -21.24
N ASN A 16 -11.01 8.83 -21.41
CA ASN A 16 -11.82 7.89 -22.20
C ASN A 16 -12.86 7.11 -21.38
N PHE A 17 -12.79 7.14 -20.05
CA PHE A 17 -13.66 6.34 -19.17
C PHE A 17 -15.15 6.63 -19.33
N GLN A 18 -15.52 7.84 -19.79
CA GLN A 18 -16.90 8.20 -20.11
C GLN A 18 -17.56 7.21 -21.07
N ALA A 19 -16.81 6.64 -22.03
CA ALA A 19 -17.34 5.66 -22.97
C ALA A 19 -17.82 4.37 -22.26
N MET A 20 -17.09 3.93 -21.22
CA MET A 20 -17.50 2.76 -20.43
C MET A 20 -18.69 3.08 -19.53
N VAL A 21 -18.68 4.24 -18.86
CA VAL A 21 -19.81 4.69 -18.02
C VAL A 21 -21.10 4.83 -18.84
N ALA A 22 -21.01 5.36 -20.06
CA ALA A 22 -22.16 5.49 -20.95
C ALA A 22 -22.83 4.15 -21.28
N VAL A 23 -22.05 3.08 -21.46
CA VAL A 23 -22.58 1.71 -21.68
C VAL A 23 -23.16 1.13 -20.38
N LEU A 24 -22.49 1.31 -19.25
CA LEU A 24 -22.97 0.80 -17.95
C LEU A 24 -24.27 1.49 -17.50
N GLU A 25 -24.46 2.76 -17.84
CA GLU A 25 -25.63 3.57 -17.47
C GLU A 25 -26.68 3.67 -18.60
N GLU A 26 -26.50 2.96 -19.71
CA GLU A 26 -27.52 2.87 -20.76
C GLU A 26 -28.81 2.24 -20.19
N LYS A 27 -29.96 2.76 -20.62
CA LYS A 27 -31.27 2.43 -20.02
C LYS A 27 -31.61 0.93 -20.03
N ASP A 28 -31.17 0.21 -21.05
CA ASP A 28 -31.43 -1.23 -21.19
C ASP A 28 -30.36 -2.09 -20.46
N VAL A 29 -29.34 -1.45 -19.86
CA VAL A 29 -28.28 -2.06 -19.05
C VAL A 29 -28.46 -1.76 -17.56
N ASP A 30 -28.62 -0.48 -17.19
CA ASP A 30 -28.75 0.09 -15.82
C ASP A 30 -27.93 -0.66 -14.76
N ALA A 31 -26.61 -0.76 -15.01
CA ALA A 31 -25.72 -1.62 -14.26
C ALA A 31 -25.58 -1.18 -12.80
N ASN A 32 -25.59 -2.17 -11.91
CA ASN A 32 -25.35 -1.98 -10.48
C ASN A 32 -23.87 -2.22 -10.15
N TYR A 33 -23.06 -1.16 -10.19
CA TYR A 33 -21.59 -1.27 -10.18
C TYR A 33 -20.91 -0.47 -9.08
N ARG A 34 -19.64 -0.81 -8.84
CA ARG A 34 -18.68 -0.08 -8.01
C ARG A 34 -17.35 0.03 -8.73
N ILE A 35 -16.67 1.15 -8.56
CA ILE A 35 -15.33 1.41 -9.12
C ILE A 35 -14.44 1.87 -7.96
N GLY A 36 -13.42 1.07 -7.65
CA GLY A 36 -12.36 1.44 -6.72
C GLY A 36 -11.05 1.60 -7.51
N VAL A 37 -10.20 2.52 -7.07
CA VAL A 37 -8.87 2.76 -7.66
C VAL A 37 -7.82 2.57 -6.57
N THR A 38 -6.66 2.01 -6.92
CA THR A 38 -5.49 1.90 -6.03
C THR A 38 -4.23 1.88 -6.90
N THR A 39 -3.06 2.00 -6.30
CA THR A 39 -1.77 2.07 -6.98
C THR A 39 -1.10 0.69 -7.08
N SER A 40 -0.04 0.62 -7.88
CA SER A 40 0.95 -0.48 -7.89
C SER A 40 1.88 -0.45 -6.67
N ASP A 41 1.86 0.62 -5.89
CA ASP A 41 2.83 0.87 -4.83
C ASP A 41 2.58 0.02 -3.57
N ASN A 42 3.50 -0.90 -3.32
CA ASN A 42 3.65 -1.65 -2.06
C ASN A 42 4.92 -1.28 -1.27
N GLY A 43 5.76 -0.41 -1.82
CA GLY A 43 7.09 -0.08 -1.33
C GLY A 43 8.09 -1.24 -1.40
N ASN A 44 9.37 -0.90 -1.32
CA ASN A 44 10.48 -1.83 -1.12
C ASN A 44 11.66 -1.08 -0.46
N LEU A 45 12.85 -1.67 -0.35
CA LEU A 45 14.02 -1.00 0.23
C LEU A 45 14.56 0.18 -0.60
N TRP A 46 14.23 0.25 -1.89
CA TRP A 46 14.65 1.32 -2.80
C TRP A 46 13.69 2.52 -2.77
N CYS A 47 12.39 2.27 -2.60
CA CYS A 47 11.33 3.27 -2.66
C CYS A 47 11.13 4.03 -1.33
N THR A 48 12.21 4.61 -0.79
CA THR A 48 12.24 5.21 0.56
C THR A 48 11.36 6.44 0.76
N ASP A 49 11.10 7.19 -0.30
CA ASP A 49 10.40 8.49 -0.26
C ASP A 49 8.94 8.40 -0.77
N THR A 50 8.43 7.18 -0.95
CA THR A 50 7.07 6.86 -1.38
C THR A 50 6.10 6.71 -0.20
N THR A 51 4.79 6.72 -0.46
CA THR A 51 3.75 6.45 0.57
C THR A 51 2.82 5.31 0.15
N PRO A 52 3.25 4.03 0.22
CA PRO A 52 2.55 2.92 -0.42
C PRO A 52 1.09 2.74 0.01
N GLU A 53 0.16 2.72 -0.96
CA GLU A 53 -1.24 2.35 -0.75
C GLU A 53 -1.37 0.90 -0.30
N ALA A 54 -0.53 0.00 -0.81
CA ALA A 54 -0.57 -1.43 -0.53
C ALA A 54 -2.00 -2.00 -0.63
N GLY A 55 -2.65 -1.75 -1.78
CA GLY A 55 -4.03 -2.12 -2.08
C GLY A 55 -5.12 -1.32 -1.34
N ARG A 56 -4.80 -0.26 -0.57
CA ARG A 56 -5.82 0.65 -0.03
C ARG A 56 -6.48 1.40 -1.19
N LEU A 57 -7.80 1.24 -1.33
CA LEU A 57 -8.55 2.01 -2.33
C LEU A 57 -8.50 3.51 -2.01
N GLN A 58 -8.32 4.33 -3.04
CA GLN A 58 -8.26 5.78 -2.99
C GLN A 58 -9.53 6.39 -3.60
N ALA A 59 -9.98 7.51 -3.03
CA ALA A 59 -11.16 8.24 -3.47
C ALA A 59 -11.09 9.75 -3.23
N SER A 60 -9.89 10.32 -3.14
CA SER A 60 -9.64 11.76 -3.12
C SER A 60 -9.56 12.32 -4.54
N SER A 61 -9.81 13.63 -4.72
CA SER A 61 -9.60 14.27 -6.03
C SER A 61 -8.12 14.52 -6.28
N CYS A 62 -7.65 14.30 -7.51
CA CYS A 62 -6.29 14.65 -7.93
C CYS A 62 -5.95 16.13 -7.62
N ARG A 63 -6.95 17.02 -7.62
CA ARG A 63 -6.80 18.45 -7.33
C ARG A 63 -6.40 18.74 -5.88
N ASP A 64 -6.62 17.79 -4.97
CA ASP A 64 -6.23 17.89 -3.56
C ASP A 64 -4.79 17.42 -3.29
N ARG A 65 -4.14 16.80 -4.30
CA ARG A 65 -2.83 16.14 -4.20
C ARG A 65 -1.93 16.44 -5.41
N LEU A 66 -1.95 17.68 -5.91
CA LEU A 66 -1.17 18.08 -7.10
C LEU A 66 0.33 17.80 -6.96
N ASP A 67 0.88 17.85 -5.74
CA ASP A 67 2.28 17.51 -5.46
C ASP A 67 2.64 16.07 -5.84
N SER A 68 1.68 15.13 -5.78
CA SER A 68 1.87 13.74 -6.24
C SER A 68 1.98 13.60 -7.76
N PHE A 69 1.71 14.66 -8.53
CA PHE A 69 1.89 14.69 -9.99
C PHE A 69 3.23 15.34 -10.39
N VAL A 70 4.14 15.51 -9.44
CA VAL A 70 5.48 16.07 -9.64
C VAL A 70 6.52 15.06 -9.18
N PHE A 71 7.42 14.65 -10.10
CA PHE A 71 8.48 13.69 -9.84
C PHE A 71 9.85 14.32 -10.12
N ASP A 72 10.74 14.34 -9.12
CA ASP A 72 12.14 14.76 -9.29
C ASP A 72 13.04 13.52 -9.33
N SER A 73 13.53 13.19 -10.51
CA SER A 73 14.48 12.08 -10.72
C SER A 73 15.91 12.41 -10.26
N GLY A 74 16.16 13.62 -9.76
CA GLY A 74 17.48 14.20 -9.51
C GLY A 74 18.23 14.64 -10.78
N MET A 75 17.69 14.30 -11.96
CA MET A 75 18.21 14.67 -13.29
C MET A 75 17.26 15.60 -14.04
N GLU A 76 15.95 15.35 -13.89
CA GLU A 76 14.85 16.09 -14.48
C GLU A 76 13.66 16.12 -13.51
N LEU A 77 13.03 17.30 -13.41
CA LEU A 77 11.77 17.52 -12.70
C LEU A 77 10.63 17.40 -13.71
N VAL A 78 9.80 16.38 -13.55
CA VAL A 78 8.61 16.12 -14.36
C VAL A 78 7.39 16.62 -13.60
N ASP A 79 6.58 17.49 -14.21
CA ASP A 79 5.28 17.93 -13.70
C ASP A 79 4.21 17.56 -14.72
N VAL A 80 3.34 16.61 -14.36
CA VAL A 80 2.20 16.18 -15.19
C VAL A 80 0.86 16.67 -14.64
N SER A 81 0.87 17.50 -13.59
CA SER A 81 -0.35 18.03 -12.96
C SER A 81 -1.30 18.75 -13.93
N PRO A 82 -0.86 19.44 -15.00
CA PRO A 82 -1.77 20.00 -16.00
C PRO A 82 -2.59 18.92 -16.72
N GLN A 83 -1.92 18.04 -17.47
CA GLN A 83 -2.60 17.06 -18.34
C GLN A 83 -3.21 15.88 -17.57
N ALA A 84 -2.59 15.43 -16.47
CA ALA A 84 -3.05 14.28 -15.70
C ALA A 84 -4.05 14.64 -14.60
N CYS A 85 -4.36 15.92 -14.38
CA CYS A 85 -5.39 16.33 -13.43
C CYS A 85 -6.16 17.60 -13.85
N LEU A 86 -5.47 18.73 -14.01
CA LEU A 86 -6.14 20.03 -14.10
C LEU A 86 -7.00 20.18 -15.38
N ASP A 87 -6.59 19.56 -16.49
CA ASP A 87 -7.28 19.60 -17.77
C ASP A 87 -8.48 18.64 -17.87
N ILE A 88 -8.55 17.63 -16.99
CA ILE A 88 -9.56 16.55 -17.04
C ILE A 88 -10.51 16.51 -15.84
N CYS A 89 -10.15 17.14 -14.72
CA CYS A 89 -10.93 17.14 -13.49
C CYS A 89 -11.35 18.55 -13.07
N GLU A 90 -12.65 18.81 -12.95
CA GLU A 90 -13.19 20.12 -12.51
C GLU A 90 -13.52 20.18 -11.00
N HIS A 91 -13.39 19.08 -10.26
CA HIS A 91 -13.88 18.96 -8.88
C HIS A 91 -12.76 18.64 -7.88
N ASP A 92 -12.66 19.43 -6.81
CA ASP A 92 -11.81 19.16 -5.64
C ASP A 92 -12.53 18.26 -4.62
N GLY A 93 -11.86 17.84 -3.54
CA GLY A 93 -12.47 17.02 -2.49
C GLY A 93 -13.57 17.73 -1.68
N ALA A 94 -13.66 19.06 -1.75
CA ALA A 94 -14.73 19.84 -1.13
C ALA A 94 -16.03 19.80 -1.96
N THR A 95 -15.92 19.68 -3.28
CA THR A 95 -17.04 19.54 -4.22
C THR A 95 -17.37 18.08 -4.52
N LEU A 96 -16.39 17.18 -4.52
CA LEU A 96 -16.51 15.74 -4.81
C LEU A 96 -16.61 14.87 -3.54
N VAL A 97 -17.53 15.23 -2.64
CA VAL A 97 -17.71 14.48 -1.38
C VAL A 97 -18.47 13.18 -1.63
N ILE A 98 -17.79 12.03 -1.46
CA ILE A 98 -18.43 10.71 -1.51
C ILE A 98 -19.49 10.59 -0.41
N GLN A 99 -20.73 10.30 -0.81
CA GLN A 99 -21.86 10.23 0.10
C GLN A 99 -21.90 8.91 0.87
N PRO A 100 -22.42 8.90 2.12
CA PRO A 100 -22.52 7.68 2.91
C PRO A 100 -23.46 6.62 2.31
N THR A 101 -22.99 5.38 2.19
CA THR A 101 -23.78 4.24 1.70
C THR A 101 -23.63 3.01 2.57
N THR A 102 -24.57 2.07 2.44
CA THR A 102 -24.55 0.76 3.11
C THR A 102 -24.00 -0.31 2.18
N THR A 103 -23.68 -1.48 2.72
CA THR A 103 -23.22 -2.65 1.95
C THR A 103 -24.01 -3.91 2.32
N ASP A 104 -23.80 -4.99 1.58
CA ASP A 104 -24.26 -6.36 1.91
C ASP A 104 -23.86 -6.82 3.33
N TYR A 105 -22.85 -6.20 3.94
CA TYR A 105 -22.20 -6.61 5.17
C TYR A 105 -22.23 -5.56 6.29
N ASP A 106 -22.54 -4.30 5.96
CA ASP A 106 -22.62 -3.18 6.90
C ASP A 106 -23.85 -2.33 6.60
N SER A 107 -24.82 -2.35 7.53
CA SER A 107 -26.05 -1.56 7.47
C SER A 107 -25.89 -0.12 7.97
N ASN A 108 -24.73 0.26 8.51
CA ASN A 108 -24.44 1.63 8.91
C ASN A 108 -23.93 2.42 7.69
N PRO A 109 -24.61 3.49 7.24
CA PRO A 109 -24.16 4.25 6.09
C PRO A 109 -22.90 5.05 6.43
N THR A 110 -21.82 4.82 5.68
CA THR A 110 -20.54 5.56 5.82
C THR A 110 -20.01 5.96 4.44
N PRO A 111 -19.25 7.05 4.31
CA PRO A 111 -18.42 7.26 3.11
C PRO A 111 -17.48 6.06 2.92
N ARG A 112 -17.19 5.73 1.66
CA ARG A 112 -16.39 4.56 1.29
C ARG A 112 -15.45 4.93 0.13
N PRO A 113 -14.26 4.32 0.03
CA PRO A 113 -13.28 4.67 -1.00
C PRO A 113 -13.60 4.01 -2.36
N TRP A 114 -14.79 4.31 -2.90
CA TRP A 114 -15.21 3.87 -4.24
C TRP A 114 -16.30 4.79 -4.80
N LEU A 115 -16.40 4.84 -6.12
CA LEU A 115 -17.60 5.32 -6.81
C LEU A 115 -18.62 4.17 -6.88
N GLU A 116 -19.90 4.45 -6.70
CA GLU A 116 -20.94 3.45 -6.97
C GLU A 116 -22.19 4.04 -7.61
N ARG A 117 -22.87 3.20 -8.36
CA ARG A 117 -24.22 3.42 -8.87
C ARG A 117 -25.04 2.15 -8.68
N ILE A 118 -26.08 2.25 -7.85
CA ILE A 118 -26.94 1.12 -7.46
C ILE A 118 -28.40 1.58 -7.59
N GLU A 119 -29.23 0.82 -8.30
CA GLU A 119 -30.65 1.14 -8.57
C GLU A 119 -30.86 2.59 -9.06
N GLY A 120 -30.02 3.01 -10.02
CA GLY A 120 -30.03 4.35 -10.60
C GLY A 120 -29.54 5.50 -9.69
N LYS A 121 -29.09 5.21 -8.47
CA LYS A 121 -28.59 6.19 -7.48
C LYS A 121 -27.07 6.09 -7.35
N SER A 122 -26.37 7.22 -7.48
CA SER A 122 -24.94 7.29 -7.21
C SER A 122 -24.64 7.67 -5.75
N ASN A 123 -23.43 7.37 -5.27
CA ASN A 123 -22.90 7.92 -4.01
C ASN A 123 -22.24 9.31 -4.20
N LEU A 124 -22.73 10.11 -5.14
CA LEU A 124 -22.12 11.37 -5.56
C LEU A 124 -23.01 12.59 -5.27
N PRO A 125 -22.41 13.79 -5.09
CA PRO A 125 -23.15 15.05 -5.05
C PRO A 125 -24.03 15.26 -6.28
N ALA A 126 -25.19 15.87 -6.08
CA ALA A 126 -26.15 16.10 -7.15
C ALA A 126 -25.56 16.97 -8.27
N GLY A 127 -25.64 16.48 -9.51
CA GLY A 127 -25.08 17.14 -10.70
C GLY A 127 -23.70 16.61 -11.12
N ILE A 128 -23.00 15.86 -10.26
CA ILE A 128 -21.74 15.19 -10.64
C ILE A 128 -22.06 13.81 -11.21
N SER A 129 -21.58 13.53 -12.42
CA SER A 129 -21.69 12.22 -13.06
C SER A 129 -20.58 11.28 -12.61
N THR A 130 -20.79 9.96 -12.72
CA THR A 130 -19.74 8.99 -12.38
C THR A 130 -18.48 9.15 -13.25
N ALA A 131 -18.65 9.56 -14.51
CA ALA A 131 -17.53 9.85 -15.40
C ALA A 131 -16.71 11.07 -14.94
N ALA A 132 -17.37 12.18 -14.56
CA ALA A 132 -16.69 13.37 -14.02
C ALA A 132 -15.99 13.08 -12.69
N ALA A 133 -16.64 12.29 -11.82
CA ALA A 133 -16.02 11.83 -10.58
C ALA A 133 -14.80 10.94 -10.83
N PHE A 134 -14.88 10.00 -11.78
CA PHE A 134 -13.76 9.12 -12.13
C PHE A 134 -12.58 9.88 -12.73
N ALA A 135 -12.84 10.91 -13.57
CA ALA A 135 -11.76 11.75 -14.11
C ALA A 135 -10.93 12.45 -13.02
N CYS A 136 -11.54 12.73 -11.86
CA CYS A 136 -10.86 13.25 -10.67
C CYS A 136 -10.23 12.19 -9.77
N LEU A 137 -10.79 10.97 -9.74
CA LEU A 137 -10.36 9.90 -8.83
C LEU A 137 -9.35 8.91 -9.44
N ALA A 138 -9.28 8.79 -10.77
CA ALA A 138 -8.48 7.77 -11.44
C ALA A 138 -6.98 8.08 -11.51
N PRO A 139 -6.54 9.30 -11.87
CA PRO A 139 -5.12 9.66 -11.84
C PRO A 139 -4.66 9.66 -10.38
N GLN A 140 -3.69 8.82 -9.99
CA GLN A 140 -3.19 8.72 -8.62
C GLN A 140 -2.03 9.67 -8.37
N GLY A 141 -1.10 9.77 -9.31
CA GLY A 141 0.16 10.50 -9.20
C GLY A 141 1.24 9.87 -10.09
N ILE A 142 2.46 10.39 -10.01
CA ILE A 142 3.70 9.85 -10.59
C ILE A 142 4.83 9.78 -9.54
N ASP A 143 4.47 9.84 -8.25
CA ASP A 143 5.34 9.86 -7.06
C ASP A 143 5.49 8.48 -6.38
N GLY A 144 4.98 7.43 -7.01
CA GLY A 144 5.00 6.06 -6.50
C GLY A 144 6.31 5.31 -6.75
N CYS A 145 6.39 4.14 -6.14
CA CYS A 145 7.51 3.21 -6.29
C CYS A 145 7.65 2.72 -7.74
N GLY A 146 8.78 3.04 -8.39
CA GLY A 146 9.20 2.57 -9.72
C GLY A 146 9.62 1.09 -9.77
N PHE A 147 8.91 0.25 -9.00
CA PHE A 147 9.02 -1.20 -8.89
C PHE A 147 7.62 -1.74 -8.59
N GLU A 148 6.87 -1.93 -9.66
CA GLU A 148 5.42 -1.92 -9.69
C GLU A 148 4.86 -3.26 -9.22
N SER A 149 4.19 -3.30 -8.08
CA SER A 149 3.64 -4.53 -7.50
C SER A 149 2.15 -4.68 -7.83
N GLN A 150 1.77 -4.75 -9.11
CA GLN A 150 0.35 -4.68 -9.50
C GLN A 150 -0.45 -5.90 -9.00
N LEU A 151 0.14 -7.10 -8.97
CA LEU A 151 -0.50 -8.34 -8.49
C LEU A 151 -0.66 -8.39 -6.97
N GLU A 152 0.33 -7.92 -6.20
CA GLU A 152 0.22 -7.81 -4.73
C GLU A 152 -0.75 -6.69 -4.34
N SER A 153 -0.71 -5.51 -4.98
CA SER A 153 -1.71 -4.46 -4.75
C SER A 153 -3.13 -4.93 -5.07
N MET A 154 -3.33 -5.65 -6.17
CA MET A 154 -4.60 -6.31 -6.49
C MET A 154 -5.02 -7.27 -5.36
N TYR A 155 -4.15 -8.18 -4.95
CA TYR A 155 -4.46 -9.17 -3.92
C TYR A 155 -4.77 -8.52 -2.57
N LEU A 156 -4.00 -7.51 -2.16
CA LEU A 156 -4.23 -6.75 -0.93
C LEU A 156 -5.54 -5.96 -0.99
N ALA A 157 -5.88 -5.32 -2.12
CA ALA A 157 -7.18 -4.64 -2.27
C ALA A 157 -8.36 -5.61 -2.06
N LEU A 158 -8.27 -6.81 -2.63
CA LEU A 158 -9.27 -7.86 -2.43
C LEU A 158 -9.30 -8.38 -0.97
N LEU A 159 -8.14 -8.57 -0.33
CA LEU A 159 -8.08 -8.94 1.09
C LEU A 159 -8.71 -7.87 2.00
N ARG A 160 -8.37 -6.59 1.79
CA ARG A 160 -8.89 -5.45 2.56
C ARG A 160 -10.40 -5.34 2.44
N SER A 161 -10.94 -5.56 1.23
CA SER A 161 -12.39 -5.48 0.99
C SER A 161 -13.25 -6.42 1.86
N GLY A 162 -12.65 -7.46 2.45
CA GLY A 162 -13.31 -8.39 3.37
C GLY A 162 -12.88 -8.26 4.85
N GLY A 163 -12.07 -7.27 5.21
CA GLY A 163 -11.73 -6.95 6.60
C GLY A 163 -12.64 -5.88 7.16
N ASP A 164 -13.38 -6.17 8.24
CA ASP A 164 -14.33 -5.24 8.87
C ASP A 164 -13.68 -3.99 9.50
N ASN A 165 -12.35 -4.01 9.64
CA ASN A 165 -11.52 -2.91 10.12
C ASN A 165 -10.92 -2.02 9.00
N GLU A 166 -11.28 -2.24 7.74
CA GLU A 166 -10.73 -1.53 6.57
C GLU A 166 -11.79 -0.60 5.95
N ASP A 167 -11.37 0.54 5.42
CA ASP A 167 -12.31 1.51 4.81
C ASP A 167 -13.03 0.92 3.59
N SER A 168 -12.33 0.07 2.82
CA SER A 168 -12.87 -0.66 1.67
C SER A 168 -13.77 -1.86 2.02
N TYR A 169 -14.08 -2.08 3.31
CA TYR A 169 -14.93 -3.19 3.75
C TYR A 169 -16.27 -3.22 3.02
N GLY A 170 -16.59 -4.39 2.46
CA GLY A 170 -17.82 -4.62 1.72
C GLY A 170 -17.85 -4.04 0.32
N PHE A 171 -16.70 -3.61 -0.25
CA PHE A 171 -16.59 -3.22 -1.66
C PHE A 171 -17.10 -4.34 -2.59
N LEU A 172 -16.57 -5.56 -2.44
CA LEU A 172 -17.00 -6.74 -3.20
C LEU A 172 -18.46 -7.12 -2.87
N ARG A 173 -19.31 -7.21 -3.90
CA ARG A 173 -20.72 -7.59 -3.77
C ARG A 173 -20.95 -9.02 -4.26
N ARG A 174 -21.76 -9.81 -3.55
CA ARG A 174 -22.00 -11.23 -3.87
C ARG A 174 -22.71 -11.45 -5.21
N SER A 175 -23.47 -10.46 -5.66
CA SER A 175 -24.26 -10.50 -6.90
C SER A 175 -23.64 -9.68 -8.04
N ALA A 176 -22.33 -9.40 -7.98
CA ALA A 176 -21.62 -8.64 -9.01
C ALA A 176 -20.47 -9.46 -9.61
N ILE A 177 -20.18 -9.24 -10.89
CA ILE A 177 -18.95 -9.70 -11.53
C ILE A 177 -17.82 -8.77 -11.08
N LEU A 178 -16.68 -9.34 -10.70
CA LEU A 178 -15.45 -8.59 -10.44
C LEU A 178 -14.64 -8.50 -11.73
N ALA A 179 -14.42 -7.28 -12.21
CA ALA A 179 -13.42 -6.96 -13.21
C ALA A 179 -12.25 -6.25 -12.53
N ILE A 180 -11.03 -6.57 -12.94
CA ILE A 180 -9.80 -5.95 -12.46
C ILE A 180 -9.07 -5.45 -13.71
N ILE A 181 -8.70 -4.17 -13.70
CA ILE A 181 -7.99 -3.52 -14.81
C ILE A 181 -6.64 -3.10 -14.25
N ILE A 182 -5.57 -3.66 -14.81
CA ILE A 182 -4.19 -3.24 -14.53
C ILE A 182 -3.79 -2.27 -15.63
N VAL A 183 -3.29 -1.10 -15.24
CA VAL A 183 -2.75 -0.08 -16.14
C VAL A 183 -1.38 0.29 -15.58
N SER A 184 -0.34 -0.06 -16.33
CA SER A 184 1.09 0.03 -16.03
C SER A 184 1.82 -0.17 -17.36
N ASP A 185 2.94 0.51 -17.56
CA ASP A 185 3.92 0.29 -18.63
C ASP A 185 4.93 -0.84 -18.29
N GLU A 186 5.04 -1.15 -16.99
CA GLU A 186 6.11 -1.94 -16.42
C GLU A 186 5.71 -3.38 -16.04
N VAL A 187 6.72 -4.19 -15.68
CA VAL A 187 6.56 -5.61 -15.29
C VAL A 187 6.15 -5.75 -13.83
N ASP A 188 5.52 -6.87 -13.45
CA ASP A 188 5.18 -7.08 -12.04
C ASP A 188 6.42 -7.35 -11.18
N CYS A 189 6.51 -6.58 -10.10
CA CYS A 189 7.56 -6.62 -9.10
C CYS A 189 6.97 -6.85 -7.70
N SER A 190 5.98 -7.72 -7.57
CA SER A 190 5.36 -8.13 -6.30
C SER A 190 6.35 -8.88 -5.41
N ALA A 191 7.33 -8.18 -4.87
CA ALA A 191 8.47 -8.76 -4.18
C ALA A 191 8.09 -9.41 -2.85
N ASN A 192 8.73 -10.54 -2.55
CA ASN A 192 8.59 -11.20 -1.25
C ASN A 192 9.40 -10.42 -0.20
N PRO A 193 8.75 -9.86 0.86
CA PRO A 193 9.46 -9.06 1.86
C PRO A 193 10.52 -9.82 2.66
N ALA A 194 10.53 -11.16 2.60
CA ALA A 194 11.58 -11.99 3.19
C ALA A 194 12.94 -11.85 2.46
N TRP A 195 12.92 -11.48 1.18
CA TRP A 195 14.07 -11.40 0.27
C TRP A 195 14.33 -9.97 -0.22
N SER A 196 13.99 -8.99 0.62
CA SER A 196 14.08 -7.55 0.31
C SER A 196 15.48 -7.06 -0.07
N GLU A 197 16.53 -7.80 0.30
CA GLU A 197 17.93 -7.52 -0.02
C GLU A 197 18.26 -7.53 -1.51
N ILE A 198 17.41 -8.11 -2.38
CA ILE A 198 17.59 -8.02 -3.84
C ILE A 198 17.58 -6.56 -4.34
N PHE A 199 17.01 -5.63 -3.56
CA PHE A 199 16.99 -4.19 -3.87
C PHE A 199 18.12 -3.39 -3.17
N ASP A 200 18.91 -4.00 -2.27
CA ASP A 200 19.95 -3.30 -1.51
C ASP A 200 21.28 -3.26 -2.30
N PRO A 201 21.92 -2.08 -2.52
CA PRO A 201 23.26 -1.99 -3.10
C PRO A 201 24.36 -2.79 -2.38
N ASN A 202 24.11 -3.20 -1.14
CA ASN A 202 24.98 -4.02 -0.28
C ASN A 202 24.46 -5.47 -0.13
N GLY A 203 23.29 -5.79 -0.71
CA GLY A 203 22.66 -7.10 -0.70
C GLY A 203 23.08 -7.97 -1.88
N ASP A 204 22.22 -8.92 -2.26
CA ASP A 204 22.45 -9.73 -3.45
C ASP A 204 22.01 -8.97 -4.71
N LYS A 205 22.82 -9.08 -5.77
CA LYS A 205 22.64 -8.41 -7.05
C LYS A 205 22.49 -9.36 -8.23
N VAL A 206 22.25 -10.66 -7.98
CA VAL A 206 22.03 -11.69 -9.00
C VAL A 206 21.07 -11.25 -10.11
N PHE A 207 20.00 -10.53 -9.76
CA PHE A 207 18.97 -10.09 -10.70
C PHE A 207 19.22 -8.72 -11.35
N TRP A 208 20.27 -8.00 -10.96
CA TRP A 208 20.53 -6.65 -11.47
C TRP A 208 21.00 -6.70 -12.92
N SER A 209 20.58 -5.72 -13.72
CA SER A 209 21.01 -5.54 -15.11
C SER A 209 22.53 -5.31 -15.25
N ASP A 210 23.13 -4.63 -14.26
CA ASP A 210 24.58 -4.59 -14.03
C ASP A 210 24.84 -4.54 -12.50
N PRO A 211 25.51 -5.54 -11.89
CA PRO A 211 25.76 -5.55 -10.45
C PRO A 211 26.74 -4.45 -9.98
N ASN A 212 27.43 -3.78 -10.90
CA ASN A 212 28.36 -2.70 -10.60
C ASN A 212 27.69 -1.32 -10.48
N THR A 213 26.40 -1.20 -10.78
CA THR A 213 25.66 0.06 -10.60
C THR A 213 25.42 0.38 -9.13
N ILE A 214 25.07 1.64 -8.87
CA ILE A 214 24.70 2.14 -7.54
C ILE A 214 23.28 1.77 -7.11
N GLY A 215 22.44 1.30 -8.04
CA GLY A 215 21.04 0.95 -7.80
C GLY A 215 20.46 0.04 -8.90
N PRO A 216 19.39 -0.72 -8.60
CA PRO A 216 18.70 -1.57 -9.56
C PRO A 216 17.86 -0.76 -10.55
N SER A 217 17.54 -1.37 -11.70
CA SER A 217 16.51 -0.92 -12.64
C SER A 217 15.31 -1.87 -12.62
N SER A 218 14.15 -1.48 -13.16
CA SER A 218 12.93 -2.32 -13.24
C SER A 218 13.17 -3.72 -13.84
N ALA A 219 14.17 -3.85 -14.71
CA ALA A 219 14.70 -5.12 -15.23
C ALA A 219 15.04 -6.18 -14.15
N LEU A 220 15.29 -5.79 -12.90
CA LEU A 220 15.44 -6.70 -11.75
C LEU A 220 14.26 -7.66 -11.65
N CYS A 221 13.03 -7.13 -11.75
CA CYS A 221 11.81 -7.89 -11.52
C CYS A 221 11.52 -8.83 -12.70
N TRP A 222 11.85 -8.41 -13.92
CA TRP A 222 11.87 -9.29 -15.08
C TRP A 222 12.86 -10.45 -14.89
N ASN A 223 14.10 -10.16 -14.52
CA ASN A 223 15.15 -11.17 -14.29
C ASN A 223 14.80 -12.13 -13.13
N ALA A 224 14.01 -11.68 -12.15
CA ALA A 224 13.60 -12.44 -10.98
C ALA A 224 12.26 -13.20 -11.15
N GLY A 225 11.53 -12.96 -12.24
CA GLY A 225 10.18 -13.49 -12.46
C GLY A 225 9.93 -14.15 -13.83
N VAL A 226 10.90 -14.12 -14.76
CA VAL A 226 10.73 -14.62 -16.12
C VAL A 226 11.92 -15.47 -16.55
N VAL A 227 11.61 -16.65 -17.10
CA VAL A 227 12.55 -17.50 -17.84
C VAL A 227 12.20 -17.46 -19.32
N CYS A 228 13.22 -17.45 -20.20
CA CYS A 228 13.06 -17.45 -21.65
C CYS A 228 13.92 -18.54 -22.29
N ASP A 229 13.28 -19.39 -23.10
CA ASP A 229 13.95 -20.36 -23.97
C ASP A 229 14.03 -19.82 -25.41
N GLY A 230 15.12 -20.10 -26.12
CA GLY A 230 15.27 -19.74 -27.54
C GLY A 230 16.56 -18.99 -27.87
N ASP A 231 16.51 -18.18 -28.93
CA ASP A 231 17.63 -17.37 -29.41
C ASP A 231 17.15 -15.97 -29.88
N PRO A 232 18.05 -15.01 -30.20
CA PRO A 232 17.66 -13.65 -30.60
C PRO A 232 16.74 -13.53 -31.83
N SER A 233 16.45 -14.61 -32.57
CA SER A 233 15.44 -14.65 -33.63
C SER A 233 14.04 -15.03 -33.14
N ALA A 234 13.93 -15.75 -32.02
CA ALA A 234 12.68 -16.08 -31.33
C ALA A 234 12.96 -16.57 -29.89
N TYR A 235 12.36 -15.89 -28.91
CA TYR A 235 12.26 -16.35 -27.51
C TYR A 235 10.83 -16.75 -27.17
N ASP A 236 10.69 -17.82 -26.40
CA ASP A 236 9.46 -18.23 -25.71
C ASP A 236 9.67 -17.99 -24.20
N CYS A 237 8.99 -16.99 -23.65
CA CYS A 237 9.18 -16.52 -22.28
C CYS A 237 7.95 -16.85 -21.42
N HIS A 238 8.19 -17.36 -20.23
CA HIS A 238 7.14 -17.69 -19.26
C HIS A 238 7.53 -17.25 -17.85
N ALA A 239 6.51 -17.01 -17.01
CA ALA A 239 6.73 -16.68 -15.61
C ALA A 239 7.38 -17.86 -14.88
N ALA A 240 8.36 -17.57 -14.04
CA ALA A 240 9.10 -18.55 -13.25
C ALA A 240 9.51 -17.95 -11.91
N ASP A 241 9.52 -18.79 -10.88
CA ASP A 241 9.90 -18.40 -9.52
C ASP A 241 11.40 -18.71 -9.31
N TYR A 242 12.15 -17.71 -8.84
CA TYR A 242 13.59 -17.82 -8.58
C TYR A 242 13.91 -17.60 -7.09
N ASP A 243 14.89 -18.35 -6.57
CA ASP A 243 15.48 -18.12 -5.24
C ASP A 243 16.49 -16.96 -5.24
N VAL A 244 16.94 -16.52 -4.06
CA VAL A 244 17.88 -15.40 -3.92
C VAL A 244 19.20 -15.58 -4.69
N SER A 245 19.59 -16.83 -4.99
CA SER A 245 20.80 -17.17 -5.76
C SER A 245 20.57 -17.30 -7.27
N GLY A 246 19.36 -16.98 -7.74
CA GLY A 246 18.98 -17.05 -9.15
C GLY A 246 18.80 -18.47 -9.67
N GLN A 247 18.52 -19.45 -8.79
CA GLN A 247 18.09 -20.77 -9.21
C GLN A 247 16.57 -20.85 -9.28
N LEU A 248 16.04 -21.59 -10.25
CA LEU A 248 14.61 -21.88 -10.32
C LEU A 248 14.16 -22.67 -9.09
N THR A 249 13.04 -22.26 -8.48
CA THR A 249 12.45 -22.93 -7.32
C THR A 249 10.95 -23.19 -7.52
N ASP A 250 10.46 -24.30 -6.97
CA ASP A 250 9.02 -24.57 -6.82
C ASP A 250 8.53 -24.25 -5.39
N ASP A 251 9.42 -23.82 -4.48
CA ASP A 251 9.08 -23.44 -3.10
C ASP A 251 8.75 -21.95 -3.01
N SER A 252 7.51 -21.66 -2.63
CA SER A 252 6.99 -20.28 -2.53
C SER A 252 7.62 -19.46 -1.42
N ASP A 253 8.23 -20.10 -0.42
CA ASP A 253 8.89 -19.39 0.68
C ASP A 253 10.30 -18.92 0.27
N ASP A 254 10.96 -19.66 -0.64
CA ASP A 254 12.28 -19.33 -1.19
C ASP A 254 12.21 -18.35 -2.39
N ALA A 255 11.05 -18.22 -3.04
CA ALA A 255 10.85 -17.32 -4.18
C ALA A 255 10.98 -15.83 -3.79
N VAL A 256 11.82 -15.09 -4.52
CA VAL A 256 12.10 -13.66 -4.25
C VAL A 256 11.01 -12.70 -4.70
N LEU A 257 10.23 -13.08 -5.71
CA LEU A 257 8.93 -12.49 -6.03
C LEU A 257 7.83 -13.41 -5.53
N HIS A 258 6.65 -12.88 -5.24
CA HIS A 258 5.50 -13.68 -4.85
C HIS A 258 4.99 -14.52 -6.04
N PRO A 259 4.94 -15.87 -5.92
CA PRO A 259 4.49 -16.71 -7.03
C PRO A 259 3.07 -16.41 -7.47
N LEU A 260 2.80 -16.54 -8.77
CA LEU A 260 1.45 -16.36 -9.36
C LEU A 260 0.38 -17.23 -8.65
N ALA A 261 0.77 -18.35 -8.05
CA ALA A 261 -0.10 -19.19 -7.24
C ALA A 261 -0.72 -18.45 -6.04
N LEU A 262 -0.01 -17.51 -5.41
CA LEU A 262 -0.50 -16.69 -4.30
C LEU A 262 -1.78 -15.95 -4.72
N HIS A 263 -1.66 -15.14 -5.78
CA HIS A 263 -2.70 -14.26 -6.31
C HIS A 263 -3.87 -15.05 -6.94
N ARG A 264 -3.62 -16.26 -7.46
CA ARG A 264 -4.65 -17.16 -8.01
C ARG A 264 -5.44 -17.92 -6.95
N SER A 265 -4.87 -18.19 -5.77
CA SER A 265 -5.36 -19.24 -4.86
C SER A 265 -6.70 -18.97 -4.19
N GLY A 266 -7.23 -17.74 -4.22
CA GLY A 266 -8.53 -17.41 -3.64
C GLY A 266 -8.63 -17.69 -2.13
N ARG A 267 -7.50 -17.82 -1.42
CA ARG A 267 -7.45 -17.90 0.04
C ARG A 267 -7.92 -16.56 0.60
N GLY A 268 -9.24 -16.44 0.77
CA GLY A 268 -9.87 -15.21 1.23
C GLY A 268 -9.36 -14.75 2.60
N PRO A 269 -9.79 -13.57 3.07
CA PRO A 269 -9.19 -12.78 4.17
C PRO A 269 -8.74 -13.54 5.42
N ARG A 270 -9.43 -14.65 5.75
CA ARG A 270 -9.14 -15.53 6.89
C ARG A 270 -7.76 -16.20 6.86
N GLY A 271 -7.14 -16.38 5.69
CA GLY A 271 -5.79 -16.93 5.57
C GLY A 271 -4.73 -15.96 6.10
N ARG A 272 -4.61 -14.79 5.46
CA ARG A 272 -3.54 -13.82 5.73
C ARG A 272 -3.82 -12.88 6.91
N GLN A 273 -5.06 -12.72 7.39
CA GLN A 273 -5.32 -12.02 8.67
C GLN A 273 -4.64 -12.69 9.87
N ALA A 274 -4.38 -14.01 9.81
CA ALA A 274 -3.62 -14.72 10.82
C ALA A 274 -2.10 -14.44 10.76
N GLU A 275 -1.63 -13.86 9.66
CA GLU A 275 -0.22 -13.71 9.27
C GLU A 275 0.24 -12.25 9.38
N LEU A 276 -0.59 -11.30 8.95
CA LEU A 276 -0.44 -9.86 9.26
C LEU A 276 -0.42 -9.61 10.78
N ARG A 277 -1.08 -10.47 11.57
CA ARG A 277 -1.01 -10.45 13.05
C ARG A 277 0.26 -11.05 13.65
N ARG A 278 1.14 -11.65 12.85
CA ARG A 278 2.38 -12.33 13.29
C ARG A 278 3.67 -11.53 13.01
N GLN A 279 3.62 -10.47 12.19
CA GLN A 279 4.78 -9.60 11.98
C GLN A 279 5.21 -8.91 13.31
N PRO A 280 6.47 -9.09 13.77
CA PRO A 280 6.95 -8.46 14.99
C PRO A 280 7.62 -7.11 14.70
N GLY A 281 7.12 -6.00 15.25
CA GLY A 281 7.82 -4.71 15.06
C GLY A 281 7.30 -3.46 15.78
N GLY A 282 5.99 -3.37 16.06
CA GLY A 282 5.38 -2.18 16.65
C GLY A 282 5.92 -1.80 18.05
N HIS A 283 6.81 -0.80 18.10
CA HIS A 283 7.51 -0.31 19.29
C HIS A 283 6.56 0.11 20.44
N ARG A 284 6.25 -0.80 21.37
CA ARG A 284 5.60 -0.45 22.65
C ARG A 284 6.62 -0.23 23.75
N ARG A 285 6.86 1.05 24.06
CA ARG A 285 7.63 1.50 25.24
C ARG A 285 7.07 0.85 26.52
N ALA A 286 7.86 0.00 27.17
CA ALA A 286 7.46 -0.63 28.43
C ALA A 286 7.60 0.36 29.60
N ASP A 287 6.48 0.89 30.09
CA ASP A 287 6.43 1.72 31.31
C ASP A 287 6.79 0.88 32.54
N ARG A 288 8.00 1.07 33.08
CA ARG A 288 8.46 0.45 34.33
C ARG A 288 7.86 1.15 35.55
N ARG A 289 6.60 0.85 35.89
CA ARG A 289 6.05 1.17 37.23
C ARG A 289 5.37 0.01 37.94
N ARG A 290 6.07 -0.47 38.98
CA ARG A 290 5.56 -1.02 40.25
C ARG A 290 4.64 -2.26 40.19
N ARG A 291 5.16 -3.39 40.64
CA ARG A 291 4.48 -4.25 41.64
C ARG A 291 5.49 -4.88 42.61
N ARG A 292 5.58 -4.33 43.82
CA ARG A 292 6.08 -5.06 45.00
C ARG A 292 4.97 -6.01 45.45
N GLY A 293 5.27 -7.26 45.77
CA GLY A 293 4.29 -8.13 46.42
C GLY A 293 4.71 -9.59 46.59
N ARG A 294 5.15 -9.93 47.81
CA ARG A 294 5.18 -11.29 48.39
C ARG A 294 6.06 -12.34 47.70
N LEU A 295 7.22 -12.58 48.30
CA LEU A 295 7.49 -13.90 48.89
C LEU A 295 8.11 -13.70 50.28
N SER A 296 7.86 -14.60 51.23
CA SER A 296 8.34 -14.50 52.62
C SER A 296 8.93 -15.83 53.08
N GLN A 297 9.79 -15.76 54.10
CA GLN A 297 10.50 -16.87 54.75
C GLN A 297 11.65 -17.43 53.90
N LEU A 298 12.91 -17.34 54.35
CA LEU A 298 13.46 -18.18 55.42
C LEU A 298 14.73 -17.56 56.04
N LEU A 299 14.85 -17.63 57.38
CA LEU A 299 16.08 -17.56 58.21
C LEU A 299 16.93 -16.25 58.11
N GLY A 300 17.49 -15.66 59.17
CA GLY A 300 17.53 -16.01 60.60
C GLY A 300 18.86 -15.53 61.22
N ARG A 301 18.84 -14.93 62.44
CA ARG A 301 19.98 -14.31 63.19
C ARG A 301 20.39 -12.91 62.64
N GLY A 302 20.86 -11.95 63.44
CA GLY A 302 21.15 -11.93 64.89
C GLY A 302 21.09 -10.52 65.51
N ARG A 303 21.26 -10.42 66.84
CA ARG A 303 21.01 -9.22 67.67
C ARG A 303 22.18 -8.21 67.74
N SER A 304 21.86 -7.05 68.36
CA SER A 304 22.74 -6.03 68.99
C SER A 304 23.11 -4.83 68.10
N GLY A 305 23.19 -3.58 68.59
CA GLY A 305 22.83 -3.05 69.92
C GLY A 305 22.86 -1.51 69.95
N LEU A 306 21.97 -0.89 70.75
CA LEU A 306 22.03 0.51 71.19
C LEU A 306 23.20 0.68 72.22
N PRO A 307 23.74 1.89 72.54
CA PRO A 307 22.93 3.11 72.74
C PRO A 307 23.56 4.54 72.55
N ARG A 308 22.65 5.54 72.46
CA ARG A 308 22.66 6.87 73.15
C ARG A 308 23.70 7.99 72.84
N ARG A 309 23.12 9.17 72.51
CA ARG A 309 23.34 10.52 73.14
C ARG A 309 24.66 11.27 72.79
N LEU A 310 24.78 12.62 72.83
CA LEU A 310 23.91 13.77 73.17
C LEU A 310 24.56 15.10 72.63
N ARG A 311 23.75 16.14 72.29
CA ARG A 311 24.10 17.60 72.28
C ARG A 311 25.20 18.06 71.29
N HIS A 312 25.38 19.34 70.89
CA HIS A 312 24.72 20.64 71.15
C HIS A 312 24.85 21.57 69.91
N ARG A 313 23.88 22.49 69.66
CA ARG A 313 24.06 23.78 68.91
C ARG A 313 24.67 24.84 69.86
N PRO A 314 25.22 26.04 69.45
CA PRO A 314 25.10 26.82 68.19
C PRO A 314 26.49 27.21 67.56
N GLY A 315 26.70 28.16 66.62
CA GLY A 315 25.87 28.98 65.70
C GLY A 315 26.55 30.30 65.21
N LEU A 316 25.84 31.10 64.38
CA LEU A 316 26.11 32.50 63.91
C LEU A 316 27.21 32.84 62.85
N ARG A 317 26.71 33.32 61.68
CA ARG A 317 26.97 34.62 60.99
C ARG A 317 28.24 34.93 60.13
N ARG A 318 27.92 35.76 59.09
CA ARG A 318 28.71 36.60 58.16
C ARG A 318 29.44 35.86 57.01
N ARG A 319 29.21 36.13 55.71
CA ARG A 319 29.09 37.34 54.81
C ARG A 319 30.43 37.96 54.41
N GLN A 320 30.61 38.07 53.08
CA GLN A 320 31.69 38.74 52.31
C GLN A 320 33.06 38.04 52.43
N ARG A 321 33.84 37.91 51.35
CA ARG A 321 33.81 38.64 50.06
C ARG A 321 33.24 37.83 48.90
#